data_AF-A0A533UMD2-F1
#
_entry.id   AF-A0A533UMD2-F1
#
_cell.length_a   1.000
_cell.length_b   1.000
_cell.length_c   1.000
_cell.angle_alpha   90.00
_cell.angle_beta   90.00
_cell.angle_gamma   90.00
#
_symmetry.space_group_name_H-M   'P 1'
#
loop_
_entity.id
_entity.type
_entity.pdbx_description
1 polymer ?
#
loop_
_entity_poly.entity_id
_entity_poly.type
_entity_poly.pdbx_seq_one_letter_code
_entity_poly.pdbx_strand_id
1 'polypeptide(L)' 'MHTVRIPKIINFGKNALSETQFPKNALVVTTAPPEVSSKWLAKMKITDYMLYDKVEPEPSIETVNKVM' A
#
# COMPACT_ATOMS: atom_id res chain seq x y z
N MET A 1 -30.79 -3.50 13.32
CA MET A 1 -29.90 -4.60 12.91
C MET A 1 -28.52 -4.00 12.66
N HIS A 2 -27.47 -4.49 13.32
CA HIS A 2 -26.12 -3.94 13.15
C HIS A 2 -25.34 -4.77 12.14
N THR A 3 -24.46 -4.12 11.36
CA THR A 3 -23.57 -4.79 10.41
C THR A 3 -22.13 -4.56 10.83
N VAL A 4 -21.38 -5.65 11.00
CA VAL A 4 -19.94 -5.61 11.24
C VAL A 4 -19.23 -5.92 9.92
N ARG A 5 -18.28 -5.07 9.52
CA ARG A 5 -17.47 -5.25 8.31
C ARG A 5 -16.01 -5.50 8.72
N ILE A 6 -15.46 -6.60 8.26
CA ILE A 6 -14.05 -6.96 8.42
C ILE A 6 -13.43 -7.24 7.05
N PRO A 7 -12.11 -7.08 6.88
CA PRO A 7 -11.42 -7.52 5.68
C PRO A 7 -11.63 -9.02 5.44
N LYS A 8 -11.76 -9.42 4.18
CA LYS A 8 -11.93 -10.83 3.79
C LYS A 8 -10.71 -11.68 4.15
N ILE A 9 -9.52 -11.10 4.13
CA ILE A 9 -8.24 -11.76 4.39
C ILE A 9 -7.37 -10.82 5.22
N ILE A 10 -6.75 -11.34 6.27
CA ILE A 10 -5.76 -10.64 7.10
C ILE A 10 -4.50 -11.53 7.14
N ASN A 11 -3.42 -11.08 6.49
CA ASN A 11 -2.12 -11.75 6.57
C ASN A 11 -1.32 -11.13 7.73
N PHE A 12 -1.10 -11.89 8.80
CA PHE A 12 -0.40 -11.44 10.00
C PHE A 12 0.63 -12.47 10.48
N GLY A 13 1.69 -12.00 11.15
CA GLY A 13 2.76 -12.84 11.68
C GLY A 13 4.15 -12.43 11.20
N LYS A 14 5.17 -13.19 11.63
CA LYS A 14 6.54 -12.99 11.16
C LYS A 14 6.59 -13.22 9.64
N ASN A 15 7.23 -12.32 8.90
CA ASN A 15 7.41 -12.39 7.44
C ASN A 15 6.13 -12.30 6.58
N ALA A 16 4.97 -11.96 7.15
CA ALA A 16 3.70 -11.87 6.41
C ALA A 16 3.80 -11.02 5.12
N LEU A 17 4.56 -9.92 5.14
CA LEU A 17 4.79 -9.07 3.97
C LEU A 17 5.48 -9.81 2.82
N SER A 18 6.48 -10.66 3.10
CA SER A 18 7.26 -11.35 2.06
C SER A 18 6.62 -12.64 1.54
N GLU A 19 5.58 -13.11 2.23
CA GLU A 19 4.80 -14.31 1.90
C GLU A 19 3.44 -13.96 1.29
N THR A 20 3.01 -12.70 1.41
CA THR A 20 1.80 -12.19 0.77
C THR A 20 2.00 -12.05 -0.74
N GLN A 21 1.02 -12.51 -1.51
CA GLN A 21 0.96 -12.24 -2.94
C GLN A 21 0.31 -10.89 -3.20
N PHE A 22 0.98 -10.05 -3.99
CA PHE A 22 0.49 -8.75 -4.41
C PHE A 22 0.13 -8.77 -5.89
N PRO A 23 -0.83 -7.94 -6.32
CA PRO A 23 -1.17 -7.81 -7.74
C PRO A 23 0.02 -7.24 -8.54
N LYS A 24 0.12 -7.65 -9.81
CA LYS A 24 1.00 -7.00 -10.80
C LYS A 24 0.38 -5.69 -11.29
N ASN A 25 1.18 -4.78 -11.83
CA ASN A 25 0.75 -3.45 -12.29
C ASN A 25 0.04 -2.66 -11.17
N ALA A 26 0.52 -2.81 -9.93
CA ALA A 26 -0.07 -2.15 -8.79
C ALA A 26 0.34 -0.67 -8.74
N LEU A 27 -0.57 0.20 -8.34
CA LEU A 27 -0.24 1.54 -7.87
C LEU A 27 0.01 1.48 -6.36
N VAL A 28 1.25 1.70 -5.95
CA VAL A 28 1.64 1.82 -4.55
C VAL A 28 1.48 3.28 -4.13
N VAL A 29 0.62 3.50 -3.14
CA VAL A 29 0.36 4.83 -2.57
C VAL A 29 0.96 4.89 -1.17
N THR A 30 1.81 5.87 -0.89
CA THR A 30 2.51 5.99 0.40
C THR A 30 2.80 7.43 0.78
N THR A 31 2.96 7.67 2.08
CA THR A 31 3.53 8.91 2.65
C THR A 31 5.02 8.77 2.93
N ALA A 32 5.57 7.54 2.82
CA ALA A 32 6.96 7.25 3.17
C ALA A 32 7.92 7.72 2.08
N PRO A 33 9.06 8.35 2.45
CA PRO A 33 10.04 8.80 1.47
C PRO A 33 10.66 7.62 0.70
N PRO A 34 11.17 7.84 -0.53
CA PRO A 34 11.74 6.79 -1.38
C PRO A 34 12.76 5.86 -0.70
N GLU A 35 13.62 6.39 0.15
CA GLU A 35 14.64 5.61 0.87
C GLU A 35 14.05 4.58 1.85
N VAL A 36 12.84 4.85 2.35
CA VAL A 36 12.12 3.96 3.27
C VAL A 36 11.19 3.04 2.48
N SER A 37 10.41 3.57 1.54
CA SER A 37 9.46 2.79 0.76
C SER A 37 10.14 1.72 -0.10
N SER A 38 11.30 2.01 -0.68
CA SER A 38 12.09 1.03 -1.45
C SER A 38 12.46 -0.24 -0.66
N LYS A 39 12.85 -0.09 0.62
CA LYS A 39 13.18 -1.23 1.50
C LYS A 39 11.95 -2.11 1.76
N TRP A 40 10.78 -1.50 1.95
CA TRP A 40 9.53 -2.22 2.15
C TRP A 40 9.07 -2.92 0.87
N LEU A 41 9.13 -2.24 -0.27
CA LEU A 41 8.77 -2.80 -1.56
C LEU A 41 9.65 -4.00 -1.93
N ALA A 42 10.95 -3.92 -1.65
CA ALA A 42 11.86 -5.05 -1.79
C ALA A 42 11.46 -6.23 -0.88
N LYS A 43 11.09 -5.96 0.38
CA LYS A 43 10.61 -7.00 1.31
C LYS A 43 9.29 -7.63 0.87
N MET A 44 8.39 -6.84 0.30
CA MET A 44 7.10 -7.29 -0.23
C MET A 44 7.25 -8.05 -1.57
N LYS A 45 8.44 -8.00 -2.19
CA LYS A 45 8.75 -8.62 -3.49
C LYS A 45 7.78 -8.19 -4.60
N ILE A 46 7.21 -6.98 -4.49
CA ILE A 46 6.37 -6.42 -5.54
C ILE A 46 7.25 -6.10 -6.72
N THR A 47 6.82 -6.55 -7.89
CA THR A 47 7.42 -6.25 -9.18
C THR A 47 6.38 -5.57 -10.04
N ASP A 48 6.82 -4.74 -10.99
CA ASP A 48 5.92 -4.09 -11.95
C ASP A 48 4.85 -3.21 -11.26
N TYR A 49 5.31 -2.13 -10.62
CA TYR A 49 4.46 -1.21 -9.87
C TYR A 49 4.75 0.25 -10.23
N MET A 50 3.75 1.10 -10.05
CA MET A 50 3.89 2.55 -10.04
C MET A 50 3.94 3.03 -8.58
N LEU A 51 4.74 4.05 -8.28
CA LEU A 51 4.84 4.63 -6.94
C LEU A 51 4.29 6.05 -6.93
N TYR A 52 3.32 6.30 -6.06
CA TYR A 52 2.84 7.63 -5.70
C TYR A 52 3.17 7.90 -4.23
N ASP A 53 4.22 8.68 -4.00
CA ASP A 53 4.80 8.98 -2.69
C ASP A 53 4.52 10.41 -2.20
N LYS A 54 3.60 11.11 -2.88
CA LYS A 54 3.23 12.51 -2.61
C LYS A 54 2.00 12.64 -1.71
N VAL A 55 1.64 11.59 -0.97
CA VAL A 55 0.53 11.68 -0.01
C VAL A 55 1.02 12.41 1.22
N GLU A 56 0.24 13.39 1.65
CA GLU A 56 0.45 14.11 2.90
C GLU A 56 -0.40 13.47 4.02
N PRO A 57 0.03 13.55 5.30
CA PRO A 57 -0.85 13.22 6.43
C PRO A 57 -2.17 13.98 6.31
N GLU A 58 -3.29 13.31 6.63
CA GLU A 58 -4.64 13.88 6.44
C GLU A 58 -4.91 14.30 4.98
N PRO A 59 -4.94 13.33 4.03
CA PRO A 59 -5.00 13.66 2.61
C PRO A 59 -6.27 14.44 2.25
N SER A 60 -6.10 15.52 1.49
CA SER A 60 -7.21 16.32 0.95
C SER A 60 -7.86 15.65 -0.26
N ILE A 61 -9.06 16.11 -0.63
CA ILE A 61 -9.73 15.67 -1.87
C ILE A 61 -8.92 16.00 -3.13
N GLU A 62 -8.16 17.10 -3.11
CA GLU A 62 -7.28 17.48 -4.21
C GLU A 62 -6.13 16.48 -4.38
N THR A 63 -5.57 15.99 -3.27
CA THR A 63 -4.54 14.95 -3.30
C THR A 63 -5.08 13.65 -3.88
N VAL A 64 -6.33 13.29 -3.57
CA VAL A 64 -7.00 12.13 -4.17
C VAL A 64 -7.18 12.31 -5.68
N ASN A 65 -7.65 13.48 -6.11
CA ASN A 65 -7.88 13.77 -7.53
C ASN A 65 -6.59 13.77 -8.38
N LYS A 66 -5.41 13.95 -7.78
CA LYS A 66 -4.12 13.84 -8.47
C LYS A 66 -3.70 12.40 -8.73
N VAL A 67 -4.30 11.44 -8.03
CA VAL A 67 -4.01 10.01 -8.14
C VAL A 67 -4.98 9.30 -9.10
N MET A 68 -6.19 9.85 -9.26
CA MET A 68 -7.25 9.36 -10.18
C MET A 68 -6.94 9.69 -11.63
#